data_AF-A0A2E7QHU1-F1
#
_entry.id   AF-A0A2E7QHU1-F1
#
_cell.length_a   1.000
_cell.length_b   1.000
_cell.length_c   1.000
_cell.angle_alpha   90.00
_cell.angle_beta   90.00
_cell.angle_gamma   90.00
#
_symmetry.space_group_name_H-M   'P 1'
#
loop_
_entity.id
_entity.type
_entity.pdbx_description
1 polymer ?
#
loop_
_entity_poly.entity_id
_entity_poly.type
_entity_poly.pdbx_seq_one_letter_code
_entity_poly.pdbx_strand_id
1 'polypeptide(L)'
;MKTEETPIEGCRVEYLNLALPVTFKRLFDDQEFDVSEISFSTHLIARLQGDWPYITVPVFLSHVFPNFSIYIRTDRGIEKPNDLAGKTIGIPNYHFIYGSCVRGMLSDGKV
;
A
#
# COMPACT_ATOMS: atom_id res chain seq x y z
N MET A 1 5.08 11.53 -20.27
CA MET A 1 4.21 11.96 -19.16
C MET A 1 3.84 13.41 -19.46
N LYS A 2 2.56 13.76 -19.64
CA LYS A 2 2.19 15.17 -19.80
C LYS A 2 2.39 15.84 -18.44
N THR A 3 3.23 16.87 -18.41
CA THR A 3 3.59 17.67 -17.23
C THR A 3 2.81 18.99 -17.18
N GLU A 4 1.67 19.07 -17.87
CA GLU A 4 0.84 20.27 -17.84
C GLU A 4 0.06 20.30 -16.52
N GLU A 5 0.33 21.32 -15.71
CA GLU A 5 -0.40 21.57 -14.48
C GLU A 5 -1.78 22.14 -14.84
N THR A 6 -2.84 21.44 -14.42
CA THR A 6 -4.21 21.92 -14.57
C THR A 6 -4.63 22.58 -13.25
N PRO A 7 -4.96 23.89 -13.24
CA PRO A 7 -5.41 24.54 -12.02
C PRO A 7 -6.77 24.01 -11.57
N ILE A 8 -6.95 23.90 -10.26
CA ILE A 8 -8.25 23.60 -9.65
C ILE A 8 -8.92 24.92 -9.31
N GLU A 9 -10.09 25.19 -9.90
CA GLU A 9 -10.83 26.43 -9.67
C GLU A 9 -11.12 26.64 -8.18
N GLY A 10 -10.81 27.83 -7.66
CA GLY A 10 -11.04 28.19 -6.26
C GLY A 10 -10.04 27.59 -5.25
N CYS A 11 -9.05 26.80 -5.68
CA CYS A 11 -8.07 26.18 -4.80
C CYS A 11 -6.65 26.70 -5.06
N ARG A 12 -5.94 27.06 -3.99
CA ARG A 12 -4.47 27.20 -4.03
C ARG A 12 -3.88 25.83 -3.75
N VAL A 13 -3.35 25.17 -4.78
CA VAL A 13 -2.78 23.84 -4.66
C VAL A 13 -1.29 23.94 -4.32
N GLU A 14 -0.87 23.33 -3.22
CA GLU A 14 0.53 23.06 -2.93
C GLU A 14 0.77 21.56 -3.08
N TYR A 15 1.55 21.18 -4.10
CA TYR A 15 1.86 19.78 -4.37
C TYR A 15 3.19 19.40 -3.72
N LEU A 16 3.16 18.38 -2.87
CA LEU A 16 4.34 17.88 -2.15
C LEU A 16 4.61 16.43 -2.56
N ASN A 17 5.67 16.22 -3.34
CA ASN A 17 6.17 14.88 -3.66
C ASN A 17 7.22 14.44 -2.63
N LEU A 18 6.75 13.88 -1.52
CA LEU A 18 7.59 13.47 -0.39
C LEU A 18 7.82 11.96 -0.41
N ALA A 19 8.94 11.53 0.16
CA ALA A 19 9.18 10.10 0.40
C ALA A 19 8.15 9.53 1.38
N LEU A 20 7.70 8.30 1.14
CA LEU A 20 6.64 7.64 1.92
C LEU A 20 6.82 7.72 3.45
N PRO A 21 8.02 7.50 4.04
CA PRO A 21 8.18 7.60 5.49
C PRO A 21 7.91 9.00 6.04
N VAL A 22 8.25 10.04 5.26
CA VAL A 22 8.02 11.45 5.63
C VAL A 22 6.54 11.79 5.51
N THR A 23 5.90 11.38 4.41
CA THR A 23 4.46 11.58 4.20
C THR A 23 3.64 10.94 5.31
N PHE A 24 3.91 9.67 5.63
CA PHE A 24 3.17 8.95 6.65
C PHE A 24 3.37 9.55 8.04
N LYS A 25 4.58 9.94 8.40
CA LYS A 25 4.82 10.60 9.69
C LYS A 25 3.97 11.87 9.84
N ARG A 26 4.03 12.78 8.85
CA ARG A 26 3.28 14.05 8.87
C ARG A 26 1.76 13.84 8.82
N LEU A 27 1.31 12.82 8.10
CA LEU A 27 -0.11 12.46 8.00
C LEU A 27 -0.66 11.89 9.31
N PHE A 28 0.08 10.99 9.97
CA PHE A 28 -0.39 10.30 11.18
C PHE A 28 -0.18 11.09 12.46
N ASP A 29 0.95 11.79 12.58
CA ASP A 29 1.29 12.52 13.80
C ASP A 29 0.56 13.86 13.84
N ASP A 30 0.54 14.59 12.71
CA ASP A 30 0.14 15.99 12.66
C ASP A 30 -1.10 16.26 11.78
N GLN A 31 -1.58 15.26 11.03
CA GLN A 31 -2.74 15.39 10.12
C GLN A 31 -2.61 16.60 9.17
N GLU A 32 -1.39 16.85 8.69
CA GLU A 32 -1.01 18.12 8.06
C GLU A 32 -1.62 18.35 6.66
N PHE A 33 -2.08 17.29 6.00
CA PHE A 33 -2.52 17.36 4.61
C PHE A 33 -4.05 17.44 4.52
N ASP A 34 -4.58 18.26 3.61
CA ASP A 34 -6.00 18.21 3.22
C ASP A 34 -6.30 16.96 2.38
N VAL A 35 -5.33 16.57 1.53
CA VAL A 35 -5.39 15.39 0.66
C VAL A 35 -4.02 14.71 0.67
N SER A 36 -3.99 13.40 0.92
CA SER A 36 -2.77 12.60 0.86
C SER A 36 -3.04 11.25 0.22
N GLU A 37 -2.06 10.73 -0.52
CA GLU A 37 -2.04 9.33 -0.91
C GLU A 37 -1.64 8.48 0.30
N ILE A 38 -2.38 7.39 0.52
CA ILE A 38 -2.06 6.38 1.52
C ILE A 38 -2.50 5.00 1.02
N SER A 39 -1.79 3.94 1.44
CA SER A 39 -2.24 2.59 1.17
C SER A 39 -3.60 2.28 1.82
N PHE A 40 -4.45 1.56 1.09
CA PHE A 40 -5.80 1.21 1.53
C PHE A 40 -5.84 0.44 2.86
N SER A 41 -4.92 -0.51 3.05
CA SER A 41 -4.82 -1.25 4.31
C SER A 41 -4.58 -0.32 5.50
N THR A 42 -3.64 0.62 5.35
CA THR A 42 -3.30 1.56 6.42
C THR A 42 -4.46 2.51 6.71
N HIS A 43 -5.17 3.00 5.68
CA HIS A 43 -6.40 3.77 5.86
C HIS A 43 -7.45 3.00 6.68
N LEU A 44 -7.71 1.74 6.33
CA LEU A 44 -8.68 0.91 7.06
C LEU A 44 -8.30 0.71 8.52
N ILE A 45 -7.02 0.45 8.81
CA ILE A 45 -6.54 0.26 10.19
C ILE A 45 -6.69 1.54 10.99
N ALA A 46 -6.27 2.68 10.44
CA ALA A 46 -6.42 3.98 11.08
C ALA A 46 -7.90 4.28 11.36
N ARG A 47 -8.78 4.02 10.38
CA ARG A 47 -10.22 4.21 10.53
C ARG A 47 -10.82 3.32 11.62
N LEU A 48 -10.34 2.08 11.77
CA LEU A 48 -10.79 1.13 12.80
C LEU A 48 -10.27 1.48 14.20
N GLN A 49 -9.10 2.12 14.30
CA GLN A 49 -8.50 2.53 15.58
C GLN A 49 -9.19 3.75 16.21
N GLY A 50 -9.96 4.52 15.44
CA GLY A 50 -10.66 5.71 15.90
C GLY A 50 -9.89 7.00 15.61
N ASP A 51 -10.56 8.14 15.75
CA ASP A 51 -10.00 9.50 15.60
C ASP A 51 -9.26 9.78 14.27
N TRP A 52 -9.66 9.09 13.20
CA TRP A 52 -9.15 9.31 11.85
C TRP A 52 -10.00 10.35 11.09
N PRO A 53 -9.47 11.54 10.76
CA PRO A 53 -10.25 12.64 10.19
C PRO A 53 -10.48 12.50 8.68
N TYR A 54 -9.79 11.54 8.03
CA TYR A 54 -9.79 11.42 6.57
C TYR A 54 -10.89 10.49 6.06
N ILE A 55 -11.50 10.89 4.95
CA ILE A 55 -12.37 10.05 4.12
C ILE A 55 -11.60 9.51 2.91
N THR A 56 -11.91 8.29 2.49
CA THR A 56 -11.33 7.73 1.25
C THR A 56 -12.10 8.21 0.03
N VAL A 57 -11.38 8.73 -0.96
CA VAL A 57 -11.89 8.95 -2.32
C VAL A 57 -11.52 7.72 -3.17
N PRO A 58 -12.43 7.15 -3.98
CA PRO A 58 -12.17 5.92 -4.74
C PRO A 58 -11.31 6.19 -5.99
N VAL A 59 -10.11 6.75 -5.79
CA VAL A 59 -9.11 7.03 -6.82
C VAL A 59 -7.89 6.16 -6.54
N PHE A 60 -7.53 5.34 -7.52
CA PHE A 60 -6.40 4.41 -7.42
C PHE A 60 -5.32 4.89 -8.39
N LEU A 61 -4.29 5.56 -7.84
CA LEU A 61 -3.21 6.14 -8.66
C LEU A 61 -2.21 5.08 -9.13
N SER A 62 -2.01 4.01 -8.35
CA SER A 62 -1.05 2.95 -8.62
C SER A 62 -1.70 1.72 -9.23
N HIS A 63 -1.20 1.28 -10.38
CA HIS A 63 -1.64 0.08 -11.10
C HIS A 63 -0.50 -0.94 -11.11
N VAL A 64 -0.31 -1.65 -10.00
CA VAL A 64 0.75 -2.64 -9.85
C VAL A 64 0.20 -4.00 -9.43
N PHE A 65 0.72 -5.07 -10.03
CA PHE A 65 0.32 -6.43 -9.71
C PHE A 65 1.16 -6.99 -8.56
N PRO A 66 0.58 -7.34 -7.40
CA PRO A 66 1.32 -7.76 -6.21
C PRO A 66 2.30 -8.93 -6.41
N ASN A 67 2.21 -9.69 -7.50
CA ASN A 67 3.10 -10.79 -7.86
C ASN A 67 4.58 -10.39 -7.85
N PHE A 68 4.93 -9.13 -8.16
CA PHE A 68 6.32 -8.66 -8.15
C PHE A 68 6.96 -8.70 -6.75
N SER A 69 6.14 -8.70 -5.68
CA SER A 69 6.60 -8.62 -4.30
C SER A 69 6.99 -9.97 -3.70
N ILE A 70 6.91 -11.05 -4.48
CA ILE A 70 7.26 -12.40 -4.03
C ILE A 70 8.73 -12.67 -4.37
N TYR A 71 9.53 -12.87 -3.32
CA TYR A 71 10.92 -13.26 -3.44
C TYR A 71 11.13 -14.62 -2.78
N ILE A 72 11.81 -15.50 -3.49
CA ILE A 72 12.16 -16.83 -2.98
C ILE A 72 13.67 -16.95 -2.82
N ARG A 73 14.07 -17.80 -1.88
CA ARG A 73 15.45 -18.27 -1.79
C ARG A 73 15.65 -19.41 -2.79
N THR A 74 16.58 -19.25 -3.72
CA THR A 74 16.88 -20.24 -4.78
C THR A 74 17.57 -21.49 -4.24
N ASP A 75 18.10 -21.47 -3.01
CA ASP A 75 18.76 -22.59 -2.35
C ASP A 75 17.82 -23.44 -1.47
N ARG A 76 16.49 -23.21 -1.53
CA ARG A 76 15.50 -23.86 -0.65
C ARG A 76 14.51 -24.79 -1.35
N GLY A 77 14.80 -25.15 -2.61
CA GLY A 77 13.97 -26.05 -3.41
C GLY A 77 12.54 -25.53 -3.57
N ILE A 78 12.39 -24.26 -3.93
CA ILE A 78 11.08 -23.61 -4.17
C ILE A 78 10.98 -23.36 -5.67
N GLU A 79 10.14 -24.13 -6.36
CA GLU A 79 9.96 -24.03 -7.82
C GLU A 79 8.52 -23.66 -8.19
N LYS A 80 7.56 -23.98 -7.32
CA LYS A 80 6.13 -23.70 -7.52
C LYS A 80 5.47 -23.19 -6.24
N PRO A 81 4.30 -22.51 -6.33
CA PRO A 81 3.62 -21.96 -5.15
C PRO A 81 3.36 -22.97 -4.03
N ASN A 82 3.01 -24.22 -4.37
CA ASN A 82 2.75 -25.28 -3.38
C ASN A 82 3.97 -25.61 -2.51
N ASP A 83 5.17 -25.35 -2.99
CA ASP A 83 6.38 -25.59 -2.21
C ASP A 83 6.48 -24.62 -1.03
N LEU A 84 5.74 -23.50 -1.03
CA LEU A 84 5.69 -22.56 0.09
C LEU A 84 4.87 -23.09 1.28
N ALA A 85 4.11 -24.17 1.10
CA ALA A 85 3.29 -24.75 2.17
C ALA A 85 4.16 -25.17 3.37
N GLY A 86 3.80 -24.70 4.56
CA GLY A 86 4.53 -24.97 5.79
C GLY A 86 5.86 -24.22 5.95
N LYS A 87 6.29 -23.42 4.96
CA LYS A 87 7.48 -22.57 5.08
C LYS A 87 7.15 -21.27 5.82
N THR A 88 8.14 -20.73 6.52
CA THR A 88 8.04 -19.39 7.14
C THR A 88 8.19 -18.30 6.08
N ILE A 89 7.24 -17.37 6.03
CA ILE A 89 7.23 -16.24 5.10
C ILE A 89 7.57 -14.95 5.85
N GLY A 90 8.62 -14.25 5.41
CA GLY A 90 8.99 -12.94 5.93
C GLY A 90 8.18 -11.82 5.25
N ILE A 91 7.69 -10.87 6.04
CA ILE A 91 6.97 -9.68 5.55
C ILE A 91 7.55 -8.42 6.21
N PRO A 92 7.56 -7.26 5.54
CA PRO A 92 8.06 -6.01 6.14
C PRO A 92 7.26 -5.58 7.38
N ASN A 93 5.93 -5.73 7.33
CA ASN A 93 5.00 -5.50 8.44
C ASN A 93 3.63 -6.11 8.08
N TYR A 94 2.73 -6.24 9.07
CA TYR A 94 1.41 -6.86 8.87
C TYR A 94 0.46 -6.00 8.03
N HIS A 95 0.70 -4.69 7.95
CA HIS A 95 -0.14 -3.74 7.21
C HIS A 95 0.29 -3.59 5.73
N PHE A 96 1.32 -4.35 5.33
CA PHE A 96 1.89 -4.33 3.99
C PHE A 96 0.87 -4.83 2.96
N ILE A 97 0.39 -3.90 2.11
CA ILE A 97 -0.71 -4.15 1.18
C ILE A 97 -0.42 -5.30 0.22
N TYR A 98 0.78 -5.36 -0.36
CA TYR A 98 1.14 -6.43 -1.30
C TYR A 98 1.19 -7.79 -0.62
N GLY A 99 1.67 -7.86 0.63
CA GLY A 99 1.66 -9.08 1.43
C GLY A 99 0.25 -9.61 1.67
N SER A 100 -0.70 -8.72 1.97
CA SER A 100 -2.12 -9.10 2.12
C SER A 100 -2.71 -9.63 0.81
N CYS A 101 -2.42 -8.98 -0.33
CA CYS A 101 -2.89 -9.45 -1.62
C CYS A 101 -2.27 -10.80 -2.01
N VAL A 102 -0.96 -10.95 -1.87
CA VAL A 102 -0.24 -12.22 -2.14
C VAL A 102 -0.77 -13.35 -1.27
N ARG A 103 -1.06 -13.09 0.01
CA ARG A 103 -1.70 -14.07 0.89
C ARG A 103 -3.05 -14.53 0.35
N GLY A 104 -3.87 -13.61 -0.17
CA GLY A 104 -5.13 -13.94 -0.85
C GLY A 104 -4.89 -14.82 -2.07
N MET A 105 -4.04 -14.37 -3.00
CA MET A 105 -3.70 -15.09 -4.23
C MET A 105 -3.21 -16.52 -3.97
N LEU A 106 -2.34 -16.71 -2.97
CA LEU A 106 -1.82 -18.03 -2.59
C LEU A 106 -2.84 -18.88 -1.83
N SER A 107 -3.88 -18.26 -1.25
CA SER A 107 -4.97 -19.00 -0.59
C SER A 107 -5.95 -19.59 -1.60
N ASP A 108 -6.13 -18.95 -2.75
CA ASP A 108 -7.04 -19.41 -3.81
C ASP A 108 -6.52 -20.68 -4.52
N GLY A 109 -5.20 -20.91 -4.48
CA GLY A 109 -4.54 -22.10 -5.00
C GLY A 109 -4.71 -23.37 -4.16
N LYS A 110 -5.53 -23.32 -3.10
CA LYS A 110 -5.92 -24.52 -2.33
C LYS A 110 -6.88 -25.38 -3.17
N VAL A 111 -6.31 -26.35 -3.88
CA VAL A 111 -6.97 -27.63 -4.21
C VAL A 111 -7.01 -28.48 -2.95
#